data_AF-A0A7H0Y2I9-F1
#
_entry.id   AF-A0A7H0Y2I9-F1
#
_cell.length_a   1.000
_cell.length_b   1.000
_cell.length_c   1.000
_cell.angle_alpha   90.00
_cell.angle_beta   90.00
_cell.angle_gamma   90.00
#
_symmetry.space_group_name_H-M   'P 1'
#
loop_
_entity.id
_entity.type
_entity.pdbx_description
1 polymer ?
#
loop_
_entity_poly.entity_id
_entity_poly.type
_entity_poly.pdbx_seq_one_letter_code
_entity_poly.pdbx_strand_id
1 'polypeptide(L)' 'MLEIEKVKERLSQLDELEARSLLLIIYARLDTAINGTGGDEVFKETAMDLFDIFKKLPSKPLPQLPKSD' A
#
# COMPACT_ATOMS: atom_id res chain seq x y z
N MET A 1 -11.98 -10.58 -9.09
CA MET A 1 -10.91 -9.56 -9.16
C MET A 1 -9.77 -10.02 -8.28
N LEU A 2 -8.53 -10.10 -8.80
CA LEU A 2 -7.36 -10.49 -8.01
C LEU A 2 -7.09 -9.43 -6.92
N GLU A 3 -6.55 -9.84 -5.77
CA GLU A 3 -6.22 -8.92 -4.67
C GLU A 3 -5.28 -7.79 -5.12
N ILE A 4 -4.35 -8.09 -6.04
CA ILE A 4 -3.43 -7.09 -6.61
C ILE A 4 -4.16 -6.00 -7.42
N GLU A 5 -5.25 -6.34 -8.10
CA GLU A 5 -6.03 -5.38 -8.90
C GLU A 5 -6.83 -4.43 -8.01
N LYS A 6 -7.35 -4.93 -6.87
CA LYS A 6 -7.99 -4.08 -5.85
C LYS A 6 -6.99 -3.09 -5.24
N VAL A 7 -5.76 -3.54 -4.99
CA VAL A 7 -4.70 -2.66 -4.46
C VAL A 7 -4.35 -1.58 -5.48
N LYS A 8 -4.21 -1.92 -6.76
CA LYS A 8 -3.97 -0.94 -7.84
C LYS A 8 -5.08 0.10 -7.95
N GLU A 9 -6.34 -0.34 -7.91
CA GLU A 9 -7.50 0.56 -7.97
C GLU A 9 -7.55 1.54 -6.79
N ARG A 10 -7.08 1.12 -5.61
CA ARG A 10 -7.04 1.98 -4.43
C ARG A 10 -5.86 2.95 -4.46
N LEU A 11 -4.73 2.52 -5.01
CA LEU A 11 -3.56 3.38 -5.23
C LEU A 11 -3.87 4.53 -6.19
N SER A 12 -4.68 4.29 -7.23
CA SER A 12 -5.06 5.34 -8.19
C SER A 12 -6.02 6.40 -7.60
N GLN A 13 -6.56 6.17 -6.40
CA GLN A 13 -7.47 7.07 -5.69
C GLN A 13 -6.77 7.91 -4.61
N LEU A 14 -5.47 7.70 -4.40
CA LEU A 14 -4.66 8.50 -3.48
C LEU A 14 -4.41 9.88 -4.06
N ASP A 15 -4.47 10.89 -3.21
CA ASP A 15 -3.93 12.20 -3.54
C ASP A 15 -2.39 12.23 -3.47
N GLU A 16 -1.79 13.33 -3.91
CA GLU A 16 -0.34 13.45 -3.99
C GLU A 16 0.35 13.34 -2.61
N LEU A 17 -0.27 13.88 -1.56
CA LEU A 17 0.28 13.85 -0.20
C LEU A 17 0.22 12.43 0.37
N GLU A 18 -0.91 11.75 0.16
CA GLU A 18 -1.12 10.35 0.54
C GLU A 18 -0.12 9.44 -0.17
N ALA A 19 0.08 9.63 -1.48
CA ALA A 19 1.03 8.85 -2.27
C ALA A 19 2.48 9.08 -1.83
N ARG A 20 2.88 10.34 -1.55
CA ARG A 20 4.22 10.68 -1.03
C ARG A 20 4.47 10.06 0.34
N SER A 21 3.48 10.08 1.22
CA SER A 21 3.57 9.49 2.56
C SER A 21 3.75 7.96 2.49
N LEU A 22 2.98 7.31 1.60
CA LEU A 22 3.11 5.88 1.37
C LEU A 22 4.49 5.50 0.80
N LEU A 23 5.03 6.30 -0.12
CA LEU A 23 6.35 6.08 -0.69
C LEU A 23 7.46 6.18 0.38
N LEU A 24 7.35 7.16 1.30
CA LEU A 24 8.29 7.32 2.42
C LEU A 24 8.25 6.12 3.38
N ILE A 25 7.06 5.58 3.68
CA ILE A 25 6.91 4.39 4.51
C ILE A 25 7.60 3.18 3.86
N ILE A 26 7.41 2.99 2.56
CA ILE A 26 8.09 1.91 1.80
C ILE A 26 9.60 2.10 1.85
N TYR A 27 10.08 3.33 1.63
CA TYR A 27 11.51 3.64 1.67
C TYR A 27 12.13 3.35 3.04
N ALA A 28 11.51 3.80 4.13
CA ALA A 28 12.02 3.58 5.48
C ALA A 28 12.09 2.09 5.84
N ARG A 29 11.11 1.31 5.37
CA ARG A 29 11.06 -0.15 5.57
C ARG A 29 12.14 -0.86 4.76
N LEU A 30 12.35 -0.48 3.50
CA LEU A 30 13.42 -1.00 2.66
C LEU A 30 14.80 -0.61 3.20
N ASP A 31 14.99 0.63 3.62
CA ASP A 31 16.23 1.13 4.20
C ASP A 31 16.60 0.33 5.47
N THR A 32 15.61 0.09 6.34
CA THR A 32 15.80 -0.74 7.54
C THR A 32 16.15 -2.19 7.18
N ALA A 33 15.55 -2.76 6.13
CA ALA A 33 15.85 -4.13 5.70
C ALA A 33 17.24 -4.25 5.05
N ILE A 34 17.66 -3.25 4.26
CA ILE A 34 18.94 -3.24 3.53
C ILE A 34 20.11 -2.90 4.46
N ASN A 35 19.93 -1.92 5.33
CA ASN A 35 21.00 -1.37 6.18
C ASN A 35 20.96 -1.91 7.63
N GLY A 36 19.91 -2.65 7.99
CA GLY A 36 19.81 -3.34 9.28
C GLY A 36 20.48 -4.71 9.30
N THR A 37 20.53 -5.33 10.48
CA THR A 37 21.25 -6.60 10.74
C THR A 37 20.51 -7.87 10.29
N GLY A 38 19.54 -7.75 9.38
CA GLY A 38 18.49 -8.76 9.17
C GLY A 38 18.65 -9.71 7.97
N GLY A 39 19.35 -9.30 6.91
CA GLY A 39 19.48 -10.09 5.68
C GLY A 39 18.16 -10.36 4.93
N ASP A 40 18.19 -11.30 3.98
CA ASP A 40 17.07 -11.60 3.06
C ASP A 40 15.75 -12.01 3.73
N GLU A 41 15.80 -12.62 4.92
CA GLU A 41 14.60 -13.00 5.68
C GLU A 41 13.85 -11.78 6.19
N VAL A 42 14.57 -10.79 6.73
CA VAL A 42 13.98 -9.53 7.19
C VAL A 42 13.43 -8.72 6.02
N PHE A 43 14.04 -8.81 4.83
CA PHE A 43 13.46 -8.22 3.62
C PHE A 43 12.13 -8.87 3.25
N LYS A 44 12.05 -10.20 3.28
CA LYS A 44 10.81 -10.94 3.00
C LYS A 44 9.69 -10.61 3.98
N GLU A 45 9.98 -10.62 5.28
CA GLU A 45 9.01 -10.22 6.31
C GLU A 45 8.56 -8.77 6.12
N THR A 46 9.50 -7.89 5.82
CA THR A 46 9.21 -6.47 5.55
C THR A 46 8.28 -6.30 4.36
N ALA A 47 8.48 -7.07 3.29
CA ALA A 47 7.60 -7.06 2.11
C ALA A 47 6.20 -7.60 2.42
N MET A 48 6.09 -8.65 3.23
CA MET A 48 4.80 -9.21 3.66
C MET A 48 4.02 -8.23 4.53
N ASP A 49 4.68 -7.59 5.49
CA ASP A 49 4.08 -6.57 6.34
C ASP A 49 3.61 -5.36 5.53
N LEU A 50 4.42 -4.89 4.57
CA LEU A 50 4.03 -3.81 3.66
C LEU A 50 2.75 -4.21 2.93
N PHE A 51 2.70 -5.43 2.37
CA PHE A 51 1.53 -5.96 1.69
C PHE A 51 0.27 -6.01 2.60
N ASP A 52 0.44 -6.34 3.88
CA ASP A 52 -0.66 -6.36 4.83
C ASP A 52 -1.12 -4.95 5.26
N ILE A 53 -0.20 -3.99 5.40
CA ILE A 53 -0.54 -2.57 5.59
C ILE A 53 -1.35 -2.08 4.38
N PHE A 54 -0.91 -2.43 3.17
CA PHE A 54 -1.62 -2.13 1.92
C PHE A 54 -3.05 -2.65 1.92
N LYS A 55 -3.27 -3.91 2.32
CA LYS A 55 -4.64 -4.47 2.43
C LYS A 55 -5.53 -3.66 3.37
N LYS A 56 -4.97 -3.18 4.48
CA LYS A 56 -5.68 -2.51 5.59
C LYS A 56 -5.92 -1.03 5.40
N LEU A 57 -5.40 -0.40 4.34
CA LEU A 57 -5.70 1.00 4.05
C LEU A 57 -7.24 1.22 4.03
N PRO A 58 -7.76 2.44 4.18
CA PRO A 58 -9.17 2.71 3.92
C PRO A 58 -9.46 2.55 2.43
N SER A 59 -10.61 1.99 2.07
CA SER A 59 -11.17 2.16 0.73
C SER A 59 -12.09 3.38 0.78
N LYS A 60 -11.84 4.40 -0.06
CA LYS A 60 -12.86 5.41 -0.29
C LYS A 60 -14.14 4.68 -0.76
N PRO A 61 -15.32 4.98 -0.19
CA PRO A 61 -16.56 4.48 -0.75
C PRO A 61 -16.61 4.89 -2.22
N LEU A 62 -16.87 3.93 -3.11
CA LEU A 62 -17.16 4.27 -4.50
C LEU A 62 -18.28 5.32 -4.49
N PRO A 63 -18.17 6.41 -5.29
CA PRO A 63 -19.28 7.34 -5.46
C PRO A 63 -20.51 6.53 -5.84
N GLN A 64 -21.57 6.62 -5.05
CA GLN A 64 -22.84 6.00 -5.44
C GLN A 64 -23.28 6.69 -6.73
N LEU A 65 -23.29 5.95 -7.84
CA LEU A 65 -23.84 6.43 -9.10
C LEU A 65 -25.28 6.89 -8.83
N PRO A 66 -25.68 8.07 -9.30
CA PRO A 66 -27.05 8.53 -9.14
C PRO A 66 -27.97 7.48 -9.76
N LYS A 67 -28.98 7.05 -9.00
CA LYS A 67 -30.04 6.21 -9.54
C LYS A 67 -30.76 7.04 -10.60
N SER A 68 -30.71 6.58 -11.85
CA SER A 68 -31.55 7.14 -12.90
C SER A 68 -33.00 6.84 -12.53
N ASP A 69 -33.76 7.91 -12.25
CA ASP A 69 -35.23 7.87 -12.23
C ASP A 69 -35.79 7.69 -13.64
#